data_AF-A0A093RLT6-F1
#
_entry.id   AF-A0A093RLT6-F1
#
_cell.length_a   1.000
_cell.length_b   1.000
_cell.length_c   1.000
_cell.angle_alpha   90.00
_cell.angle_beta   90.00
_cell.angle_gamma   90.00
#
_symmetry.space_group_name_H-M   'P 1'
#
loop_
_entity.id
_entity.type
_entity.pdbx_description
1 polymer ?
#
loop_
_entity_poly.entity_id
_entity_poly.type
_entity_poly.pdbx_seq_one_letter_code
_entity_poly.pdbx_strand_id
1 'polypeptide(L)'
;CLFVCLFVCLFVCLFVCLFVCLFVCLFVCLFVCLFVCLFVCLFVCLFVCLFVCLFVCLFVCLFVCLFVCLFVCLFVCLFVCLFVCLFVCLFVCLFVCLFVCLFVCLFVCLFVCLFVCLFVCLFVCLFVCLFVCLFVCLFVCLFVCLFVCLFVCLFVCLFVCLFVCLFVCLFVCLFVCLFVCLFVC
;
A
#
# COMPACT_ATOMS: atom_id res chain seq x y z
N CYS A 1 51.05 -113.00 36.01
CA CYS A 1 51.42 -111.60 36.35
C CYS A 1 51.55 -110.75 35.10
N LEU A 2 52.46 -111.06 34.17
CA LEU A 2 52.73 -110.25 32.97
C LEU A 2 51.51 -109.95 32.09
N PHE A 3 50.61 -110.92 31.90
CA PHE A 3 49.41 -110.76 31.08
C PHE A 3 48.36 -109.80 31.69
N VAL A 4 48.20 -109.84 33.02
CA VAL A 4 47.28 -108.94 33.74
C VAL A 4 47.83 -107.52 33.74
N CYS A 5 49.15 -107.37 33.97
CA CYS A 5 49.80 -106.07 33.89
C CYS A 5 49.66 -105.47 32.49
N LEU A 6 49.93 -106.24 31.43
CA LEU A 6 49.84 -105.75 30.06
C LEU A 6 48.40 -105.40 29.66
N PHE A 7 47.42 -106.18 30.09
CA PHE A 7 46.01 -105.90 29.82
C PHE A 7 45.52 -104.66 30.56
N VAL A 8 45.86 -104.49 31.84
CA VAL A 8 45.48 -103.30 32.61
C VAL A 8 46.19 -102.07 32.08
N CYS A 9 47.48 -102.14 31.76
CA CYS A 9 48.19 -101.03 31.15
C CYS A 9 47.57 -100.65 29.80
N LEU A 10 47.33 -101.62 28.91
CA LEU A 10 46.76 -101.34 27.60
C LEU A 10 45.33 -100.81 27.69
N PHE A 11 44.51 -101.36 28.57
CA PHE A 11 43.13 -100.92 28.75
C PHE A 11 43.05 -99.54 29.40
N VAL A 12 43.84 -99.26 30.44
CA VAL A 12 43.86 -97.94 31.09
C VAL A 12 44.46 -96.91 30.15
N CYS A 13 45.58 -97.18 29.48
CA CYS A 13 46.16 -96.26 28.51
C CYS A 13 45.19 -96.01 27.37
N LEU A 14 44.62 -97.05 26.75
CA LEU A 14 43.76 -96.85 25.59
C LEU A 14 42.42 -96.22 25.98
N PHE A 15 41.81 -96.62 27.09
CA PHE A 15 40.53 -96.08 27.50
C PHE A 15 40.66 -94.66 28.07
N VAL A 16 41.67 -94.38 28.92
CA VAL A 16 41.86 -93.03 29.47
C VAL A 16 42.33 -92.09 28.37
N CYS A 17 43.30 -92.48 27.53
CA CYS A 17 43.72 -91.61 26.44
C CYS A 17 42.58 -91.40 25.44
N LEU A 18 41.91 -92.46 24.99
CA LEU A 18 40.87 -92.27 23.97
C LEU A 18 39.64 -91.57 24.53
N PHE A 19 39.20 -91.87 25.76
CA PHE A 19 38.04 -91.23 26.35
C PHE A 19 38.34 -89.79 26.78
N VAL A 20 39.46 -89.51 27.42
CA VAL A 20 39.80 -88.14 27.83
C VAL A 20 40.11 -87.29 26.61
N CYS A 21 40.93 -87.77 25.67
CA CYS A 21 41.20 -87.01 24.46
C CYS A 21 39.93 -86.82 23.64
N LEU A 22 39.16 -87.86 23.37
CA LEU A 22 38.01 -87.71 22.48
C LEU A 22 36.87 -86.95 23.16
N PHE A 23 36.58 -87.20 24.44
CA PHE A 23 35.51 -86.51 25.14
C PHE A 23 35.88 -85.07 25.49
N VAL A 24 37.08 -84.80 26.01
CA VAL A 24 37.48 -83.42 26.35
C VAL A 24 37.70 -82.61 25.08
N CYS A 25 38.40 -83.15 24.08
CA CYS A 25 38.58 -82.40 22.83
C CYS A 25 37.22 -82.19 22.16
N LEU A 26 36.41 -83.22 21.95
CA LEU A 26 35.17 -83.06 21.21
C LEU A 26 34.13 -82.25 21.98
N PHE A 27 33.99 -82.44 23.29
CA PHE A 27 33.02 -81.69 24.08
C PHE A 27 33.47 -80.24 24.31
N VAL A 28 34.73 -79.98 24.67
CA VAL A 28 35.20 -78.60 24.87
C VAL A 28 35.25 -77.86 23.54
N CYS A 29 35.78 -78.48 22.48
CA CYS A 29 35.79 -77.83 21.18
C CYS A 29 34.36 -77.58 20.69
N LEU A 30 33.50 -78.59 20.68
CA LEU A 30 32.17 -78.42 20.08
C LEU A 30 31.28 -77.54 20.95
N PHE A 31 31.32 -77.67 22.28
CA PHE A 31 30.48 -76.85 23.16
C PHE A 31 30.99 -75.41 23.26
N VAL A 32 32.30 -75.19 23.44
CA VAL A 32 32.85 -73.82 23.52
C VAL A 32 32.75 -73.14 22.16
N CYS A 33 33.14 -73.79 21.07
CA CYS A 33 32.99 -73.20 19.75
C CYS A 33 31.51 -72.94 19.44
N LEU A 34 30.62 -73.92 19.59
CA LEU A 34 29.24 -73.71 19.18
C LEU A 34 28.50 -72.74 20.11
N PHE A 35 28.73 -72.78 21.42
CA PHE A 35 28.08 -71.87 22.35
C PHE A 35 28.65 -70.44 22.23
N VAL A 36 29.97 -70.28 22.18
CA VAL A 36 30.58 -68.94 22.04
C VAL A 36 30.26 -68.35 20.68
N CYS A 37 30.41 -69.12 19.59
CA CYS A 37 30.04 -68.64 18.27
C CYS A 37 28.55 -68.31 18.23
N LEU A 38 27.66 -69.23 18.59
CA LEU A 38 26.24 -69.00 18.40
C LEU A 38 25.69 -67.93 19.35
N PHE A 39 26.13 -67.90 20.61
CA PHE A 39 25.66 -66.91 21.58
C PHE A 39 26.26 -65.52 21.31
N VAL A 40 27.57 -65.42 21.05
CA VAL A 40 28.18 -64.11 20.76
C VAL A 40 27.70 -63.60 19.41
N CYS A 41 27.66 -64.44 18.37
CA CYS A 41 27.14 -64.01 17.07
C CYS A 41 25.67 -63.61 17.22
N LEU A 42 24.80 -64.46 17.74
CA LEU A 42 23.38 -64.17 17.75
C LEU A 42 23.03 -63.02 18.69
N PHE A 43 23.65 -62.94 19.87
CA PHE A 43 23.38 -61.86 20.81
C PHE A 43 23.96 -60.52 20.33
N VAL A 44 25.21 -60.49 19.87
CA VAL A 44 25.81 -59.25 19.36
C VAL A 44 25.12 -58.81 18.08
N CYS A 45 24.89 -59.71 17.13
CA CYS A 45 24.18 -59.37 15.90
C CYS A 45 22.77 -58.89 16.22
N LEU A 46 21.98 -59.66 16.97
CA LEU A 46 20.58 -59.32 17.17
C LEU A 46 20.41 -58.09 18.07
N PHE A 47 21.21 -57.95 19.13
CA PHE A 47 21.12 -56.80 20.02
C PHE A 47 21.69 -55.53 19.36
N VAL A 48 22.85 -55.59 18.71
CA VAL A 48 23.41 -54.41 18.04
C VAL A 48 22.54 -54.03 16.84
N CYS A 49 22.13 -54.98 16.00
CA CYS A 49 21.24 -54.66 14.89
C CYS A 49 19.92 -54.09 15.42
N LEU A 50 19.22 -54.79 16.33
CA LEU A 50 17.89 -54.34 16.74
C LEU A 50 17.94 -53.04 17.55
N PHE A 51 18.92 -52.87 18.45
CA PHE A 51 19.03 -51.66 19.24
C PHE A 51 19.51 -50.48 18.40
N VAL A 52 20.54 -50.64 17.57
CA VAL A 52 21.03 -49.55 16.70
C VAL A 52 19.98 -49.21 15.66
N CYS A 53 19.36 -50.18 14.99
CA CYS A 53 18.31 -49.91 14.03
C CYS A 53 17.14 -49.23 14.71
N LEU A 54 16.60 -49.79 15.79
CA LEU A 54 15.37 -49.26 16.38
C LEU A 54 15.62 -47.92 17.08
N PHE A 55 16.73 -47.75 17.79
CA PHE A 55 17.03 -46.50 18.47
C PHE A 55 17.42 -45.40 17.49
N VAL A 56 18.28 -45.69 16.51
CA VAL A 56 18.66 -44.67 15.50
C VAL A 56 17.46 -44.33 14.64
N CYS A 57 16.71 -45.31 14.12
CA CYS A 57 15.52 -45.02 13.33
C CYS A 57 14.50 -44.25 14.17
N LEU A 58 14.15 -44.71 15.36
CA LEU A 58 13.09 -44.05 16.14
C LEU A 58 13.52 -42.68 16.65
N PHE A 59 14.76 -42.51 17.11
CA PHE A 59 15.25 -41.22 17.58
C PHE A 59 15.46 -40.24 16.43
N VAL A 60 16.08 -40.66 15.32
CA VAL A 60 16.28 -39.77 14.17
C VAL A 60 14.93 -39.43 13.55
N CYS A 61 14.05 -40.39 13.31
CA CYS A 61 12.72 -40.10 12.78
C CYS A 61 11.95 -39.18 13.73
N LEU A 62 11.85 -39.51 15.02
CA LEU A 62 11.00 -38.74 15.92
C LEU A 62 11.59 -37.37 16.22
N PHE A 63 12.90 -37.26 16.44
CA PHE A 63 13.54 -35.98 16.73
C PHE A 63 13.61 -35.10 15.48
N VAL A 64 14.01 -35.63 14.32
CA VAL A 64 14.07 -34.83 13.09
C VAL A 64 12.66 -34.44 12.65
N CYS A 65 11.71 -35.38 12.61
CA CYS A 65 10.33 -35.03 12.25
C CYS A 65 9.75 -34.02 13.24
N LEU A 66 9.82 -34.27 14.55
CA LEU A 66 9.17 -33.38 15.51
C LEU A 66 9.86 -32.03 15.60
N PHE A 67 11.20 -31.99 15.58
CA PHE A 67 11.94 -30.72 15.64
C PHE A 67 11.79 -29.94 14.34
N VAL A 68 11.94 -30.56 13.17
CA VAL A 68 11.78 -29.87 11.90
C VAL A 68 10.33 -29.43 11.71
N CYS A 69 9.34 -30.29 11.95
CA CYS A 69 7.94 -29.89 11.85
C CYS A 69 7.63 -28.77 12.84
N LEU A 70 7.97 -28.91 14.12
CA LEU A 70 7.56 -27.93 15.12
C LEU A 70 8.33 -26.62 14.96
N PHE A 71 9.64 -26.67 14.69
CA PHE A 71 10.44 -25.46 14.49
C PHE A 71 10.11 -24.77 13.19
N VAL A 72 10.02 -25.50 12.06
CA VAL A 72 9.67 -24.88 10.78
C VAL A 72 8.24 -24.36 10.81
N CYS A 73 7.26 -25.15 11.26
CA CYS A 73 5.89 -24.67 11.32
C CYS A 73 5.77 -23.48 12.28
N LEU A 74 6.29 -23.57 13.50
CA LEU A 74 6.10 -22.51 14.48
C LEU A 74 6.90 -21.25 14.12
N PHE A 75 8.14 -21.40 13.67
CA PHE A 75 8.97 -20.25 13.29
C PHE A 75 8.48 -19.62 12.00
N VAL A 76 8.20 -20.41 10.95
CA VAL A 76 7.70 -19.85 9.68
C VAL A 76 6.33 -19.25 9.88
N CYS A 77 5.38 -19.94 10.53
CA CYS A 77 4.05 -19.36 10.75
C CYS A 77 4.16 -18.11 11.62
N LEU A 78 4.85 -18.15 12.76
CA LEU A 78 4.87 -17.00 13.66
C LEU A 78 5.65 -15.82 13.07
N PHE A 79 6.79 -16.07 12.42
CA PHE A 79 7.59 -15.01 11.82
C PHE A 79 6.93 -14.44 10.57
N VAL A 80 6.39 -15.27 9.67
CA VAL A 80 5.68 -14.79 8.49
C VAL A 80 4.41 -14.07 8.89
N CYS A 81 3.58 -14.64 9.77
CA CYS A 81 2.37 -13.96 10.21
C CYS A 81 2.70 -12.64 10.93
N LEU A 82 3.63 -12.64 11.88
CA LEU A 82 3.92 -11.43 12.64
C LEU A 82 4.62 -10.37 11.78
N PHE A 83 5.55 -10.75 10.91
CA PHE A 83 6.24 -9.81 10.04
C PHE A 83 5.30 -9.28 8.94
N VAL A 84 4.53 -10.15 8.28
CA VAL A 84 3.60 -9.71 7.23
C VAL A 84 2.49 -8.86 7.85
N CYS A 85 1.86 -9.31 8.94
CA CYS A 85 0.81 -8.52 9.58
C CYS A 85 1.35 -7.18 10.08
N LEU A 86 2.48 -7.17 10.81
CA LEU A 86 2.97 -5.94 11.41
C LEU A 86 3.55 -4.99 10.36
N PHE A 87 4.35 -5.50 9.42
CA PHE A 87 4.97 -4.67 8.40
C PHE A 87 3.94 -4.17 7.38
N VAL A 88 3.07 -5.05 6.88
CA VAL A 88 2.05 -4.63 5.90
C VAL A 88 1.04 -3.71 6.56
N CYS A 89 0.49 -4.04 7.73
CA CYS A 89 -0.47 -3.15 8.38
C CYS A 89 0.18 -1.82 8.74
N LEU A 90 1.37 -1.80 9.35
CA LEU A 90 1.98 -0.55 9.79
C LEU A 90 2.45 0.29 8.61
N PHE A 91 3.06 -0.32 7.59
CA PHE A 91 3.52 0.41 6.42
C PHE A 91 2.35 0.91 5.57
N VAL A 92 1.34 0.08 5.30
CA VAL A 92 0.17 0.49 4.52
C VAL A 92 -0.63 1.54 5.28
N CYS A 93 -0.93 1.34 6.57
CA CYS A 93 -1.66 2.34 7.34
C CYS A 93 -0.86 3.64 7.41
N LEU A 94 0.41 3.60 7.79
CA LEU A 94 1.18 4.84 7.97
C LEU A 94 1.44 5.55 6.64
N PHE A 95 1.79 4.82 5.57
CA PHE A 95 2.05 5.43 4.27
C PHE A 95 0.76 5.95 3.62
N VAL A 96 -0.33 5.19 3.65
CA VAL A 96 -1.61 5.64 3.08
C VAL A 96 -2.17 6.80 3.89
N CYS A 97 -2.21 6.70 5.22
CA CYS A 97 -2.68 7.80 6.06
C CYS A 97 -1.81 9.04 5.83
N LEU A 98 -0.49 8.94 5.94
CA LEU A 98 0.38 10.11 5.84
C LEU A 98 0.39 10.69 4.43
N PHE A 99 0.45 9.86 3.39
CA PHE A 99 0.44 10.34 2.01
C PHE A 99 -0.91 10.92 1.64
N VAL A 100 -2.03 10.26 1.95
CA VAL A 100 -3.36 10.78 1.63
C VAL A 100 -3.65 12.04 2.43
N CYS A 101 -3.40 12.05 3.74
CA CYS A 101 -3.62 13.25 4.55
C CYS A 101 -2.73 14.39 4.05
N LEU A 102 -1.42 14.18 3.90
CA LEU A 102 -0.51 15.26 3.55
C LEU A 102 -0.71 15.74 2.12
N PHE A 103 -0.91 14.84 1.16
CA PHE A 103 -1.12 15.20 -0.24
C PHE A 103 -2.49 15.83 -0.45
N VAL A 104 -3.57 15.26 0.10
CA VAL A 104 -4.91 15.83 -0.06
C VAL A 104 -5.01 17.16 0.68
N CYS A 105 -4.55 17.25 1.94
CA CYS A 105 -4.59 18.51 2.66
C CYS A 105 -3.72 19.55 1.95
N LEU A 106 -2.47 19.26 1.62
CA LEU A 106 -1.58 20.25 1.03
C LEU A 106 -2.02 20.64 -0.38
N PHE A 107 -2.42 19.69 -1.22
CA PHE A 107 -2.84 19.98 -2.58
C PHE A 107 -4.19 20.69 -2.60
N VAL A 108 -5.19 20.24 -1.82
CA VAL A 108 -6.49 20.90 -1.78
C VAL A 108 -6.37 22.29 -1.16
N CYS A 109 -5.67 22.43 -0.03
CA CYS A 109 -5.48 23.74 0.58
C CYS A 109 -4.71 24.67 -0.38
N LEU A 110 -3.56 24.25 -0.90
CA LEU A 110 -2.75 25.13 -1.73
C LEU A 110 -3.42 25.45 -3.07
N PHE A 111 -4.02 24.46 -3.73
CA PHE A 111 -4.67 24.67 -5.02
C PHE A 111 -5.96 25.48 -4.86
N VAL A 112 -6.81 25.17 -3.90
CA VAL A 112 -8.05 25.93 -3.68
C VAL A 112 -7.73 27.34 -3.21
N CYS A 113 -6.84 27.51 -2.23
CA CYS A 113 -6.47 28.86 -1.79
C CYS A 113 -5.83 29.65 -2.93
N LEU A 114 -4.82 29.10 -3.61
CA LEU A 114 -4.12 29.85 -4.65
C LEU A 114 -4.99 30.11 -5.88
N PHE A 115 -5.78 29.12 -6.32
CA PHE A 115 -6.66 29.29 -7.47
C PHE A 115 -7.82 30.23 -7.15
N VAL A 116 -8.49 30.06 -6.00
CA VAL A 116 -9.60 30.95 -5.63
C VAL A 116 -9.10 32.35 -5.38
N CYS A 117 -8.03 32.54 -4.60
CA CYS A 117 -7.48 33.87 -4.37
C CYS A 117 -7.03 34.50 -5.68
N LEU A 118 -6.23 33.82 -6.49
CA LEU A 118 -5.68 34.43 -7.70
C LEU A 118 -6.75 34.65 -8.77
N PHE A 119 -7.66 33.71 -8.97
CA PHE A 119 -8.73 33.85 -9.96
C PHE A 119 -9.77 34.88 -9.52
N VAL A 120 -10.21 34.86 -8.27
CA VAL A 120 -11.19 35.85 -7.78
C VAL A 120 -10.56 37.24 -7.76
N CYS A 121 -9.35 37.40 -7.21
CA CYS A 121 -8.69 38.71 -7.22
C CYS A 121 -8.45 39.18 -8.64
N LEU A 122 -7.84 38.38 -9.51
CA LEU A 122 -7.50 38.83 -10.86
C LEU A 122 -8.73 39.06 -11.73
N PHE A 123 -9.71 38.15 -11.70
CA PHE A 123 -10.90 38.26 -12.53
C PHE A 123 -11.82 39.37 -12.02
N VAL A 124 -12.07 39.45 -10.71
CA VAL A 124 -12.94 40.50 -10.17
C VAL A 124 -12.28 41.86 -10.32
N CYS A 125 -10.99 42.02 -9.95
CA CYS A 125 -10.32 43.30 -10.11
C CYS A 125 -10.26 43.69 -11.60
N LEU A 126 -9.80 42.80 -12.48
CA LEU A 126 -9.62 43.17 -13.89
C LEU A 126 -10.96 43.39 -14.59
N PHE A 127 -11.97 42.54 -14.35
CA PHE A 127 -13.26 42.68 -15.00
C PHE A 127 -14.03 43.87 -14.45
N VAL A 128 -14.06 44.08 -13.13
CA VAL A 128 -14.74 45.24 -12.56
C VAL A 128 -14.03 46.52 -12.95
N CYS A 129 -12.71 46.61 -12.83
CA CYS A 129 -11.99 47.81 -13.25
C CYS A 129 -12.17 48.07 -14.74
N LEU A 130 -11.97 47.07 -15.60
CA LEU A 130 -12.05 47.28 -17.05
C LEU A 130 -13.47 47.56 -17.50
N PHE A 131 -14.47 46.84 -17.00
CA PHE A 131 -15.86 47.04 -17.38
C PHE A 131 -16.42 48.35 -16.83
N VAL A 132 -16.18 48.66 -15.55
CA VAL A 132 -16.64 49.93 -14.97
C VAL A 132 -15.95 51.10 -15.64
N CYS A 133 -14.61 51.08 -15.80
CA CYS A 133 -13.91 52.15 -16.48
C CYS A 133 -14.39 52.30 -17.93
N LEU A 134 -14.45 51.21 -18.70
CA LEU A 134 -14.79 51.30 -20.12
C LEU A 134 -16.26 51.67 -20.32
N PHE A 135 -17.17 51.07 -19.57
CA PHE A 135 -18.60 51.34 -19.71
C PHE A 135 -18.97 52.71 -19.18
N VAL A 136 -18.46 53.12 -18.02
CA VAL A 136 -18.73 54.46 -17.48
C VAL A 136 -18.10 55.52 -18.39
N CYS A 137 -16.83 55.38 -18.77
CA CYS A 137 -16.21 56.35 -19.66
C CYS A 137 -16.93 56.41 -21.01
N LEU A 138 -17.18 55.27 -21.66
CA LEU A 138 -17.78 55.28 -22.99
C LEU A 138 -19.24 55.71 -22.97
N PHE A 139 -20.03 55.24 -22.01
CA PHE A 139 -21.45 55.60 -21.93
C PHE A 139 -21.64 57.04 -21.47
N VAL A 140 -20.90 57.51 -20.45
CA VAL A 140 -21.00 58.91 -20.02
C VAL A 140 -20.50 59.83 -21.13
N CYS A 141 -19.35 59.56 -21.73
CA CYS A 141 -18.87 60.39 -22.84
C CYS A 141 -19.86 60.38 -24.01
N LEU A 142 -20.33 59.22 -24.46
CA LEU A 142 -21.21 59.15 -25.62
C LEU A 142 -22.59 59.74 -25.33
N PHE A 143 -23.17 59.48 -24.16
CA PHE A 143 -24.48 59.98 -23.81
C PHE A 143 -24.45 61.49 -23.53
N VAL A 144 -23.43 61.98 -22.81
CA VAL A 144 -23.27 63.42 -22.57
C VAL A 144 -22.99 64.13 -23.88
N CYS A 145 -22.04 63.66 -24.69
CA CYS A 145 -21.76 64.29 -25.98
C CYS A 145 -22.98 64.25 -26.89
N LEU A 146 -23.63 63.09 -27.06
CA LEU A 146 -24.74 62.97 -28.00
C LEU A 146 -25.99 63.70 -27.50
N PHE A 147 -26.34 63.58 -26.23
CA PHE A 147 -27.53 64.22 -25.68
C PHE A 147 -27.35 65.72 -25.54
N VAL A 148 -26.20 66.20 -25.04
CA VAL A 148 -25.96 67.65 -24.94
C VAL A 148 -25.86 68.24 -26.33
N CYS A 149 -25.09 67.67 -27.25
CA CYS A 149 -25.00 68.21 -28.61
C CYS A 149 -26.37 68.17 -29.30
N LEU A 150 -27.07 67.04 -29.29
CA LEU A 150 -28.33 66.91 -30.02
C LEU A 150 -29.46 67.73 -29.38
N PHE A 151 -29.57 67.72 -28.06
CA PHE A 151 -30.61 68.47 -27.36
C PHE A 151 -30.34 69.98 -27.43
N VAL A 152 -29.11 70.43 -27.19
CA VAL A 152 -28.79 71.85 -27.29
C VAL A 152 -28.95 72.32 -28.74
N CYS A 153 -28.41 71.60 -29.72
CA CYS A 153 -28.58 71.98 -31.12
C CYS A 153 -30.07 71.98 -31.51
N LEU A 154 -30.82 70.92 -31.22
CA LEU A 154 -32.20 70.81 -31.66
C LEU A 154 -33.12 71.76 -30.90
N PHE A 155 -32.96 71.89 -29.57
CA PHE A 155 -33.80 72.77 -28.76
C PHE A 155 -33.47 74.24 -29.03
N VAL A 156 -32.20 74.62 -29.10
CA VAL A 156 -31.84 76.02 -29.40
C VAL A 156 -32.28 76.36 -30.81
N CYS A 157 -32.00 75.52 -31.82
CA CYS A 157 -32.46 75.79 -33.18
C CYS A 157 -33.98 75.85 -33.24
N LEU A 158 -34.71 74.87 -32.70
CA LEU A 158 -36.15 74.82 -32.85
C LEU A 158 -36.86 75.88 -32.02
N PHE A 159 -36.42 76.13 -30.78
CA PHE A 159 -37.03 77.12 -29.91
C PHE A 159 -36.70 78.54 -30.35
N VAL A 160 -35.45 78.83 -30.74
CA VAL A 160 -35.11 80.16 -31.26
C VAL A 160 -35.83 80.39 -32.58
N CYS A 161 -35.81 79.45 -33.52
CA CYS A 161 -36.54 79.61 -34.78
C CYS A 161 -38.05 79.76 -34.53
N LEU A 162 -38.67 78.90 -33.74
CA LEU A 162 -40.12 78.93 -33.57
C LEU A 162 -40.57 80.11 -32.71
N PHE A 163 -39.87 80.43 -31.63
CA PHE A 163 -40.25 81.54 -30.76
C PHE A 163 -39.95 82.88 -31.41
N VAL A 164 -38.78 83.06 -32.05
CA VAL A 164 -38.49 84.31 -32.75
C VAL A 164 -39.45 84.48 -33.93
N CYS A 165 -39.65 83.47 -34.77
CA CYS A 165 -40.59 83.60 -35.88
C CYS A 165 -42.02 83.83 -35.38
N LEU A 166 -42.52 83.05 -34.42
CA LEU A 166 -43.92 83.15 -34.01
C LEU A 166 -44.19 84.39 -33.17
N PHE A 167 -43.30 84.74 -32.24
CA PHE A 167 -43.48 85.91 -31.38
C PHE A 167 -43.25 87.20 -32.15
N VAL A 168 -42.22 87.28 -33.00
CA VAL A 168 -42.01 88.47 -33.82
C VAL A 168 -43.16 88.63 -34.81
N CYS A 169 -43.58 87.57 -35.51
CA CYS A 169 -44.72 87.66 -36.42
C CYS A 169 -46.00 88.05 -35.67
N LEU A 170 -46.33 87.38 -34.57
CA LEU A 170 -47.59 87.62 -33.88
C LEU A 170 -47.61 88.97 -33.16
N PHE A 171 -46.52 89.35 -32.51
CA PHE A 171 -46.44 90.63 -31.80
C PHE A 171 -46.40 91.78 -32.79
N VAL A 172 -45.63 91.70 -33.88
CA VAL A 172 -45.63 92.73 -34.92
C VAL A 172 -47.02 92.83 -35.56
N CYS A 173 -47.64 91.71 -35.94
CA CYS A 173 -49.00 91.73 -36.49
C CYS A 173 -50.00 92.34 -35.51
N LEU A 174 -49.98 91.94 -34.24
CA LEU A 174 -50.95 92.39 -33.25
C LEU A 174 -50.73 93.85 -32.84
N PHE A 175 -49.49 94.29 -32.66
CA PHE A 175 -49.18 95.69 -32.37
C PHE A 175 -49.54 96.58 -33.55
N VAL A 176 -49.20 96.17 -34.78
CA VAL A 176 -49.56 96.94 -35.98
C VAL A 176 -51.08 97.01 -36.11
N CYS A 177 -51.80 95.90 -35.96
CA CYS A 177 -53.26 95.90 -36.02
C CYS A 177 -53.88 96.77 -34.93
N LEU A 178 -53.42 96.67 -33.69
CA LEU A 178 -54.02 97.36 -32.55
C LEU A 178 -53.68 98.85 -32.57
N PHE A 179 -52.46 99.23 -32.95
CA PHE A 179 -52.06 100.64 -33.09
C PHE A 179 -52.83 101.31 -34.23
N VAL A 180 -53.06 100.59 -35.35
CA VAL A 180 -53.91 101.09 -36.44
C VAL A 180 -55.37 101.22 -35.99
N CYS A 181 -55.91 100.28 -35.22
CA CYS A 181 -57.29 100.37 -34.73
C CYS A 181 -57.51 101.47 -33.67
N LEU A 182 -56.49 101.84 -32.89
CA LEU A 182 -56.62 102.79 -31.77
C LEU A 182 -56.32 104.25 -32.16
N PHE A 183 -55.56 104.46 -33.24
CA PHE A 183 -55.24 105.80 -33.76
C PHE A 183 -56.04 106.22 -34.99
N VAL A 184 -56.87 105.33 -35.56
CA VAL A 184 -57.70 105.60 -36.75
C VAL A 184 -59.21 105.62 -36.41
N CYS A 185 -59.57 105.63 -35.12
CA CYS A 185 -60.90 106.01 -34.62
C CYS A 185 -60.81 107.31 -33.83
#